data_AF-A0A963KPD9-F1
#
_entry.id   AF-A0A963KPD9-F1
#
_cell.length_a   1.000
_cell.length_b   1.000
_cell.length_c   1.000
_cell.angle_alpha   90.00
_cell.angle_beta   90.00
_cell.angle_gamma   90.00
#
_symmetry.space_group_name_H-M   'P 1'
#
loop_
_entity.id
_entity.type
_entity.pdbx_description
1 polymer ?
#
loop_
_entity_poly.entity_id
_entity_poly.type
_entity_poly.pdbx_seq_one_letter_code
_entity_poly.pdbx_strand_id
1 'polypeptide(L)'
;MSVTLQVPYRKYIAAAAASVFATSFRVIVATDLIVKVNGSVVTSGFTLSGLDSPAGVDVTFTTPMTGGEVIELQRSVSLTRATDYQQL
;
A
#
# COMPACT_ATOMS: atom_id res chain seq x y z
N MET A 1 -5.86 19.91 -20.02
CA MET A 1 -6.15 18.49 -19.74
C MET A 1 -5.88 18.27 -18.26
N SER A 2 -6.88 17.83 -17.48
CA SER A 2 -6.69 17.54 -16.06
C SER A 2 -6.14 16.12 -15.93
N VAL A 3 -4.88 15.97 -15.53
CA VAL A 3 -4.30 14.65 -15.22
C VAL A 3 -4.91 14.20 -13.91
N THR A 4 -5.72 13.14 -13.93
CA THR A 4 -6.18 12.47 -12.72
C THR A 4 -4.96 11.88 -12.03
N LEU A 5 -4.64 12.37 -10.84
CA LEU A 5 -3.67 11.72 -9.95
C LEU A 5 -4.22 10.33 -9.61
N GLN A 6 -3.77 9.30 -10.33
CA GLN A 6 -4.17 7.94 -10.02
C GLN A 6 -3.38 7.47 -8.81
N VAL A 7 -4.07 7.28 -7.70
CA VAL A 7 -3.54 6.62 -6.52
C VAL A 7 -3.51 5.12 -6.82
N PRO A 8 -2.34 4.48 -6.92
CA PRO A 8 -2.26 3.04 -7.13
C PRO A 8 -2.86 2.31 -5.93
N TYR A 9 -3.81 1.41 -6.17
CA TYR A 9 -4.37 0.54 -5.15
C TYR A 9 -4.56 -0.87 -5.69
N ARG A 10 -4.54 -1.84 -4.78
CA ARG A 10 -4.78 -3.25 -5.07
C ARG A 10 -5.64 -3.84 -3.98
N LYS A 11 -6.63 -4.64 -4.37
CA LYS A 11 -7.60 -5.26 -3.47
C LYS A 11 -7.54 -6.78 -3.63
N TYR A 12 -7.53 -7.48 -2.52
CA TYR A 12 -7.53 -8.92 -2.44
C TYR A 12 -8.69 -9.41 -1.58
N ILE A 13 -9.19 -10.60 -1.92
CA ILE A 13 -10.03 -11.40 -1.03
C ILE A 13 -9.11 -12.51 -0.52
N ALA A 14 -8.85 -12.51 0.79
CA ALA A 14 -7.96 -13.45 1.42
C ALA A 14 -8.57 -14.86 1.37
N ALA A 15 -7.77 -15.85 0.98
CA ALA A 15 -8.10 -17.25 1.21
C ALA A 15 -7.80 -17.61 2.67
N ALA A 16 -8.45 -18.66 3.18
CA ALA A 16 -8.10 -19.19 4.49
C ALA A 16 -6.61 -19.59 4.53
N ALA A 17 -5.92 -19.23 5.60
CA ALA A 17 -4.47 -19.39 5.80
C ALA A 17 -3.57 -18.52 4.90
N ALA A 18 -4.10 -17.61 4.08
CA ALA A 18 -3.27 -16.67 3.33
C ALA A 18 -2.66 -15.61 4.25
N SER A 19 -1.34 -15.39 4.14
CA SER A 19 -0.61 -14.39 4.93
C SER A 19 0.19 -13.40 4.08
N VAL A 20 0.46 -13.72 2.80
CA VAL A 20 1.32 -12.91 1.93
C VAL A 20 0.48 -12.27 0.82
N PHE A 21 0.61 -10.96 0.67
CA PHE A 21 -0.07 -10.16 -0.35
C PHE A 21 0.90 -9.19 -1.00
N ALA A 22 1.12 -9.33 -2.31
CA ALA A 22 2.06 -8.50 -3.06
C ALA A 22 1.42 -7.21 -3.61
N THR A 23 2.11 -6.08 -3.61
CA THR A 23 1.70 -4.92 -4.43
C THR A 23 2.23 -5.08 -5.86
N SER A 24 1.66 -4.35 -6.82
CA SER A 24 2.15 -4.29 -8.21
C SER A 24 2.73 -2.91 -8.54
N PHE A 25 3.10 -2.15 -7.50
CA PHE A 25 3.58 -0.77 -7.60
C PHE A 25 4.71 -0.53 -6.61
N ARG A 26 5.71 0.24 -7.04
CA ARG A 26 6.85 0.62 -6.20
C ARG A 26 6.39 1.50 -5.03
N VAL A 27 6.83 1.13 -3.84
CA VAL A 27 6.70 1.92 -2.60
C VAL A 27 8.11 2.18 -2.09
N ILE A 28 8.47 3.45 -1.95
CA ILE A 28 9.83 3.85 -1.54
C ILE A 28 9.94 3.80 -0.01
N VAL A 29 8.92 4.33 0.69
CA VAL A 29 8.88 4.40 2.15
C VAL A 29 7.66 3.64 2.66
N ALA A 30 7.84 2.84 3.71
CA ALA A 30 6.76 2.06 4.32
C ALA A 30 5.55 2.92 4.74
N THR A 31 5.78 4.16 5.16
CA THR A 31 4.72 5.10 5.56
C THR A 31 3.81 5.52 4.41
N ASP A 32 4.28 5.39 3.16
CA ASP A 32 3.49 5.70 1.97
C ASP A 32 2.56 4.54 1.59
N LEU A 33 2.63 3.40 2.28
CA LEU A 33 1.75 2.26 2.04
C LEU A 33 0.68 2.19 3.14
N ILE A 34 -0.56 2.37 2.73
CA ILE A 34 -1.73 2.15 3.56
C ILE A 34 -2.19 0.71 3.35
N VAL A 35 -2.19 -0.07 4.42
CA VAL A 35 -2.76 -1.42 4.47
C VAL A 35 -4.09 -1.36 5.20
N LYS A 36 -5.15 -1.89 4.59
CA LYS A 36 -6.46 -2.03 5.24
C LYS A 36 -6.90 -3.49 5.22
N VAL A 37 -7.51 -3.91 6.32
CA VAL A 37 -8.13 -5.22 6.48
C VAL A 37 -9.60 -4.99 6.80
N ASN A 38 -10.50 -5.49 5.96
CA ASN A 38 -11.95 -5.27 6.05
C ASN A 38 -12.33 -3.78 6.17
N GLY A 39 -11.58 -2.92 5.48
CA GLY A 39 -11.79 -1.46 5.48
C GLY A 39 -11.14 -0.71 6.65
N SER A 40 -10.61 -1.41 7.66
CA SER A 40 -9.89 -0.79 8.78
C SER A 40 -8.40 -0.68 8.50
N VAL A 41 -7.81 0.50 8.71
CA VAL A 41 -6.37 0.71 8.50
C VAL A 41 -5.59 -0.02 9.59
N VAL A 42 -4.64 -0.84 9.15
CA VAL A 42 -3.74 -1.59 10.03
C VAL A 42 -2.33 -1.03 9.85
N THR A 43 -1.64 -0.76 10.95
CA THR A 43 -0.26 -0.22 10.96
C THR A 43 0.75 -1.18 11.60
N SER A 44 0.29 -2.30 12.15
CA SER A 44 1.10 -3.30 12.84
C SER A 44 0.58 -4.72 12.57
N GLY A 45 1.35 -5.76 12.92
CA GLY A 45 0.96 -7.16 12.65
C GLY A 45 1.22 -7.61 11.21
N PHE A 46 2.04 -6.86 10.47
CA PHE A 46 2.58 -7.25 9.17
C PHE A 46 4.01 -6.74 8.99
N THR A 47 4.75 -7.38 8.10
CA THR A 47 6.09 -7.00 7.67
C THR A 47 6.08 -6.70 6.18
N LEU A 48 6.87 -5.70 5.77
CA LEU A 48 7.03 -5.31 4.38
C LEU A 48 8.39 -5.80 3.86
N SER A 49 8.40 -6.44 2.70
CA SER A 49 9.62 -6.84 1.99
C SER A 49 9.61 -6.30 0.56
N GLY A 50 10.78 -5.96 0.02
CA GLY A 50 10.87 -5.41 -1.34
C GLY A 50 10.53 -3.92 -1.43
N LEU A 51 10.67 -3.15 -0.34
CA LEU A 51 10.65 -1.69 -0.42
C LEU A 51 11.67 -1.20 -1.46
N ASP A 52 11.29 -0.14 -2.17
CA ASP A 52 12.02 0.44 -3.30
C ASP A 52 12.16 -0.46 -4.55
N SER A 53 11.55 -1.65 -4.55
CA SER A 53 11.55 -2.53 -5.73
C SER A 53 10.54 -2.09 -6.79
N PRO A 54 10.90 -2.07 -8.09
CA PRO A 54 9.94 -1.84 -9.18
C PRO A 54 8.91 -2.96 -9.32
N ALA A 55 9.20 -4.16 -8.79
CA ALA A 55 8.26 -5.28 -8.79
C ALA A 55 7.11 -5.10 -7.78
N GLY A 56 7.25 -4.19 -6.81
CA GLY A 56 6.32 -4.00 -5.71
C GLY A 56 6.86 -4.48 -4.37
N VAL A 57 5.98 -4.47 -3.37
CA VAL A 57 6.28 -4.83 -1.97
C VAL A 57 5.41 -6.01 -1.57
N ASP A 58 6.00 -6.98 -0.89
CA ASP A 58 5.27 -8.07 -0.27
C ASP A 58 4.88 -7.70 1.15
N VAL A 59 3.57 -7.78 1.44
CA VAL A 59 3.00 -7.58 2.77
C VAL A 59 2.71 -8.94 3.37
N THR A 60 3.48 -9.29 4.40
CA THR A 60 3.34 -10.57 5.12
C THR A 60 2.73 -10.33 6.49
N PHE A 61 1.52 -10.82 6.73
CA PHE A 61 0.86 -10.76 8.03
C PHE A 61 1.43 -11.79 8.99
N THR A 62 1.61 -11.41 10.26
CA THR A 62 2.07 -12.34 11.30
C THR A 62 0.99 -13.34 11.70
N THR A 63 -0.28 -12.92 11.61
CA THR A 63 -1.44 -13.80 11.80
C THR A 63 -2.04 -14.14 10.43
N PRO A 64 -2.14 -15.44 10.07
CA PRO A 64 -2.80 -15.83 8.83
C PRO A 64 -4.28 -15.44 8.83
N MET A 65 -4.81 -15.12 7.66
CA MET A 65 -6.21 -14.75 7.48
C MET A 65 -7.13 -15.95 7.63
N THR A 66 -8.35 -15.73 8.15
CA THR A 66 -9.35 -16.77 8.37
C THR A 66 -10.12 -17.13 7.09
N GLY A 67 -10.05 -16.27 6.07
CA GLY A 67 -10.68 -16.43 4.77
C GLY A 67 -11.86 -15.47 4.60
N GLY A 68 -11.96 -14.85 3.42
CA GLY A 68 -13.00 -13.88 3.10
C GLY A 68 -12.68 -12.44 3.52
N GLU A 69 -11.60 -12.20 4.26
CA GLU A 69 -11.17 -10.84 4.58
C GLU A 69 -10.76 -10.08 3.33
N VAL A 70 -11.09 -8.80 3.32
CA VAL A 70 -10.76 -7.89 2.23
C VAL A 70 -9.48 -7.14 2.58
N ILE A 71 -8.39 -7.43 1.87
CA ILE A 71 -7.11 -6.75 2.05
C ILE A 71 -6.97 -5.68 0.96
N GLU A 72 -6.81 -4.42 1.37
CA GLU A 72 -6.60 -3.29 0.47
C GLU A 72 -5.22 -2.69 0.72
N LEU A 73 -4.42 -2.61 -0.34
CA LEU A 73 -3.10 -2.00 -0.32
C LEU A 73 -3.14 -0.76 -1.21
N GLN A 74 -2.91 0.40 -0.63
CA GLN A 74 -3.00 1.68 -1.32
C GLN A 74 -1.70 2.46 -1.11
N ARG A 75 -1.12 2.99 -2.18
CA ARG A 75 0.02 3.88 -2.08
C ARG A 75 -0.46 5.32 -1.89
N SER A 76 -0.28 5.87 -0.70
CA SER A 76 -0.54 7.28 -0.41
C SER A 76 0.76 8.06 -0.35
N VAL A 77 1.17 8.64 -1.48
CA VAL A 77 2.31 9.55 -1.51
C VAL A 77 1.82 10.95 -1.18
N SER A 78 2.23 11.50 -0.05
CA SER A 78 2.02 12.91 0.26
C SER A 78 2.89 13.75 -0.69
N LEU A 79 2.26 14.35 -1.70
CA LEU A 79 2.90 15.35 -2.57
C LEU A 79 2.97 16.68 -1.82
N THR A 80 3.83 16.78 -0.80
CA THR A 80 4.17 18.07 -0.20
C THR A 80 5.00 18.87 -1.20
N ARG A 81 4.34 19.68 -2.04
CA ARG A 81 5.02 20.73 -2.82
C ARG A 81 5.27 21.93 -1.90
N ALA A 82 6.46 22.00 -1.30
CA ALA A 82 6.94 23.19 -0.61
C ALA A 82 8.00 23.89 -1.47
N THR A 83 7.61 24.39 -2.63
CA THR A 83 8.45 25.37 -3.34
C THR A 83 7.54 26.27 -4.16
N ASP A 84 7.26 27.42 -3.57
CA ASP A 84 6.80 28.61 -4.28
C ASP A 84 7.87 28.95 -5.33
N TYR A 85 7.53 28.76 -6.60
CA TYR A 85 8.39 29.06 -7.75
C TYR A 85 7.93 30.33 -8.47
N GLN A 86 7.40 31.32 -7.75
CA GLN A 86 7.10 32.62 -8.35
C GLN A 86 7.62 33.78 -7.51
N GLN A 87 8.93 33.99 -7.53
CA GLN A 87 9.50 35.33 -7.45
C GLN A 87 10.76 35.42 -8.33
N LEU A 88 10.57 35.92 -9.55
CA LEU A 88 11.50 36.78 -10.28
C LEU A 88 10.78 37.45 -11.45
#